data_AF-A0AA40U654-F1
#
_entry.id   AF-A0AA40U654-F1
#
_cell.length_a   1.000
_cell.length_b   1.000
_cell.length_c   1.000
_cell.angle_alpha   90.00
_cell.angle_beta   90.00
_cell.angle_gamma   90.00
#
_symmetry.space_group_name_H-M   'P 1'
#
loop_
_entity.id
_entity.type
_entity.pdbx_description
1 polymer ?
#
loop_
_entity_poly.entity_id
_entity_poly.type
_entity_poly.pdbx_seq_one_letter_code
_entity_poly.pdbx_strand_id
1 'polypeptide(L)'
;MNEDALLLLLRKKKGLFLAILDLTETEGALSTIELERVLKQKKTLLACIDKIDLQIQEYHYSFPSPLPQELQEELVELRQVITKILETDKLNYLQRKKELGLYE
;
A
#
# COMPACT_ATOMS: atom_id res chain seq x y z
N MET A 1 22.42 3.79 -13.52
CA MET A 1 21.76 2.76 -14.36
C MET A 1 20.86 1.83 -13.54
N ASN A 2 21.34 1.22 -12.44
CA ASN A 2 20.46 0.41 -11.58
C ASN A 2 19.56 1.25 -10.65
N GLU A 3 20.02 2.45 -10.24
CA GLU A 3 19.28 3.36 -9.35
C GLU A 3 17.95 3.82 -9.94
N ASP A 4 17.95 4.28 -11.20
CA ASP A 4 16.74 4.73 -11.90
C ASP A 4 15.69 3.61 -12.04
N ALA A 5 16.14 2.38 -12.28
CA ALA A 5 15.28 1.21 -12.38
C ALA A 5 14.64 0.86 -11.03
N LEU A 6 15.42 0.85 -9.95
CA LEU A 6 14.89 0.66 -8.59
C LEU A 6 13.92 1.78 -8.22
N LEU A 7 14.28 3.04 -8.49
CA LEU A 7 13.43 4.20 -8.20
C LEU A 7 12.10 4.12 -8.94
N LEU A 8 12.12 3.68 -10.21
CA LEU A 8 10.90 3.44 -10.98
C LEU A 8 10.03 2.35 -10.35
N LEU A 9 10.62 1.25 -9.88
CA LEU A 9 9.90 0.17 -9.20
C LEU A 9 9.28 0.65 -7.89
N LEU A 10 10.03 1.42 -7.08
CA LEU A 10 9.52 2.00 -5.84
C LEU A 10 8.36 2.97 -6.10
N ARG A 11 8.47 3.84 -7.11
CA ARG A 11 7.38 4.75 -7.51
C ARG A 11 6.14 4.01 -7.99
N LYS A 12 6.32 2.93 -8.77
CA LYS A 12 5.20 2.06 -9.17
C LYS A 12 4.54 1.41 -7.96
N LYS A 13 5.34 0.88 -7.03
CA LYS A 13 4.87 0.31 -5.76
C LYS A 13 4.07 1.35 -4.96
N LYS A 14 4.57 2.59 -4.88
CA LYS A 14 3.91 3.71 -4.20
C LYS A 14 2.56 4.03 -4.84
N GLY A 15 2.50 4.12 -6.17
CA GLY A 15 1.25 4.34 -6.89
C GLY A 15 0.18 3.27 -6.59
N LEU A 16 0.58 2.00 -6.50
CA LEU A 16 -0.33 0.92 -6.11
C LEU A 16 -0.82 1.06 -4.67
N PHE A 17 0.05 1.43 -3.72
CA PHE A 17 -0.36 1.69 -2.35
C PHE A 17 -1.28 2.92 -2.23
N LEU A 18 -1.04 3.98 -2.99
CA LEU A 18 -1.94 5.14 -3.03
C LEU A 18 -3.33 4.72 -3.53
N ALA A 19 -3.42 3.90 -4.58
CA ALA A 19 -4.70 3.36 -5.03
C ALA A 19 -5.38 2.49 -3.95
N ILE A 20 -4.61 1.72 -3.17
CA ILE A 20 -5.16 0.97 -2.02
C ILE A 20 -5.66 1.94 -0.94
N LEU A 21 -4.94 3.02 -0.65
CA LEU A 21 -5.36 4.04 0.31
C LEU A 21 -6.68 4.69 -0.11
N ASP A 22 -6.79 5.13 -1.37
CA ASP A 22 -8.03 5.71 -1.90
C ASP A 22 -9.22 4.76 -1.73
N LEU A 23 -9.03 3.48 -2.08
CA LEU A 23 -10.05 2.45 -1.86
C LEU A 23 -10.41 2.32 -0.38
N THR A 24 -9.40 2.27 0.49
CA THR A 24 -9.56 2.09 1.94
C THR A 24 -10.32 3.26 2.57
N GLU A 25 -10.06 4.50 2.17
CA GLU A 25 -10.77 5.68 2.68
C GLU A 25 -12.26 5.67 2.34
N THR A 26 -12.67 4.98 1.28
CA THR A 26 -14.08 4.89 0.89
C THR A 26 -14.84 3.74 1.55
N GLU A 27 -14.16 2.71 2.08
CA GLU A 27 -14.78 1.46 2.53
C GLU A 27 -15.87 1.65 3.61
N GLY A 28 -15.69 2.61 4.52
CA GLY A 28 -16.62 2.88 5.61
C GLY A 28 -18.02 3.31 5.14
N ALA A 29 -18.14 3.86 3.94
CA ALA A 29 -19.42 4.32 3.37
C ALA A 29 -20.06 3.30 2.40
N LEU A 30 -19.40 2.18 2.11
CA LEU A 30 -19.84 1.24 1.09
C LEU A 30 -20.88 0.24 1.62
N SER A 31 -21.87 -0.04 0.77
CA SER A 31 -22.73 -1.22 0.95
C SER A 31 -21.91 -2.51 0.88
N THR A 32 -22.48 -3.63 1.36
CA THR A 32 -21.80 -4.93 1.34
C THR A 32 -21.35 -5.35 -0.06
N ILE A 33 -22.17 -5.08 -1.09
CA ILE A 33 -21.87 -5.45 -2.49
C ILE A 33 -20.72 -4.61 -3.05
N GLU A 34 -20.71 -3.30 -2.74
CA GLU A 34 -19.64 -2.40 -3.16
C GLU A 34 -18.33 -2.73 -2.43
N LEU A 35 -18.41 -3.05 -1.14
CA LEU A 35 -17.26 -3.47 -0.35
C LEU A 35 -16.63 -4.74 -0.92
N GLU A 36 -17.42 -5.75 -1.30
CA GLU A 36 -16.90 -6.97 -1.91
C GLU A 36 -16.11 -6.68 -3.21
N ARG A 37 -16.61 -5.75 -4.04
CA ARG A 37 -15.91 -5.31 -5.25
C ARG A 37 -14.60 -4.61 -4.91
N VAL A 38 -14.61 -3.70 -3.94
CA VAL A 38 -13.41 -2.97 -3.49
C VAL A 38 -12.36 -3.92 -2.90
N LEU A 39 -12.77 -4.88 -2.07
CA LEU A 39 -11.86 -5.90 -1.52
C LEU A 39 -11.21 -6.74 -2.62
N LYS A 40 -11.97 -7.09 -3.68
CA LYS A 40 -11.41 -7.79 -4.85
C LYS A 40 -10.38 -6.92 -5.58
N GLN A 41 -10.63 -5.62 -5.73
CA GLN A 41 -9.66 -4.68 -6.33
C GLN A 41 -8.40 -4.55 -5.48
N LYS A 42 -8.53 -4.37 -4.15
CA LYS A 42 -7.39 -4.35 -3.21
C LYS A 42 -6.55 -5.63 -3.33
N LYS A 43 -7.19 -6.80 -3.41
CA LYS A 43 -6.50 -8.08 -3.62
C LYS A 43 -5.70 -8.11 -4.93
N THR A 44 -6.24 -7.58 -6.02
CA THR A 44 -5.52 -7.48 -7.29
C THR A 44 -4.33 -6.52 -7.19
N LEU A 45 -4.50 -5.37 -6.53
CA LEU A 45 -3.41 -4.39 -6.33
C LEU A 45 -2.28 -4.97 -5.47
N LEU A 46 -2.61 -5.69 -4.39
CA LEU A 46 -1.63 -6.39 -3.55
C LEU A 46 -0.84 -7.43 -4.36
N ALA A 47 -1.51 -8.24 -5.18
CA ALA A 47 -0.83 -9.20 -6.06
C ALA A 47 0.10 -8.52 -7.09
N CYS A 48 -0.19 -7.28 -7.51
CA CYS A 48 0.71 -6.49 -8.34
C CYS A 48 1.91 -5.97 -7.54
N ILE A 49 1.71 -5.56 -6.28
CA ILE A 49 2.79 -5.17 -5.37
C ILE A 49 3.74 -6.35 -5.13
N ASP A 50 3.22 -7.55 -4.88
CA ASP A 50 4.04 -8.75 -4.68
C ASP A 50 4.99 -9.01 -5.87
N LYS A 51 4.52 -8.78 -7.09
CA LYS A 51 5.35 -8.90 -8.31
C LYS A 51 6.45 -7.84 -8.36
N ILE A 52 6.15 -6.60 -7.96
CA ILE A 52 7.16 -5.54 -7.89
C ILE A 52 8.18 -5.86 -6.80
N ASP A 53 7.75 -6.44 -5.68
CA ASP A 53 8.66 -6.80 -4.59
C ASP A 53 9.66 -7.88 -4.99
N LEU A 54 9.22 -8.87 -5.78
CA LEU A 54 10.14 -9.83 -6.40
C LEU A 54 11.16 -9.16 -7.31
N GLN A 55 10.74 -8.18 -8.13
CA GLN A 55 11.66 -7.42 -8.99
C GLN A 55 12.63 -6.56 -8.17
N ILE A 56 12.19 -5.95 -7.07
CA ILE A 56 13.06 -5.16 -6.18
C ILE A 56 14.10 -6.05 -5.51
N GLN A 57 13.75 -7.29 -5.12
CA GLN A 57 14.68 -8.23 -4.50
C GLN A 57 15.90 -8.55 -5.38
N GLU A 58 15.75 -8.49 -6.71
CA GLU A 58 16.87 -8.67 -7.65
C GLU A 58 17.98 -7.61 -7.46
N TYR A 59 17.65 -6.46 -6.85
CA TYR A 59 18.59 -5.37 -6.61
C TYR A 59 19.25 -5.41 -5.21
N HIS A 60 18.98 -6.41 -4.37
CA HIS A 60 19.41 -6.46 -2.96
C HIS A 60 20.93 -6.31 -2.76
N TYR A 61 21.75 -6.73 -3.73
CA TYR A 61 23.21 -6.63 -3.68
C TYR A 61 23.79 -5.55 -4.62
N SER A 62 22.94 -4.76 -5.27
CA SER A 62 23.33 -3.86 -6.36
C SER A 62 23.64 -2.43 -5.92
N PHE A 63 23.45 -2.09 -4.64
CA PHE A 63 23.55 -0.71 -4.17
C PHE A 63 24.58 -0.52 -3.05
N PRO A 64 25.31 0.61 -3.06
CA PRO A 64 26.20 0.97 -1.98
C PRO A 64 25.41 1.25 -0.69
N SER A 65 26.09 1.07 0.43
CA SER A 65 25.62 1.56 1.74
C SER A 65 26.41 2.84 2.07
N PRO A 66 25.75 3.99 2.30
CA PRO A 66 24.30 4.20 2.36
C PRO A 66 23.63 4.29 0.96
N LEU A 67 22.33 4.01 0.91
CA LEU A 67 21.52 4.17 -0.30
C LEU A 67 21.53 5.63 -0.80
N PRO A 68 21.41 5.87 -2.11
CA PRO A 68 21.16 7.19 -2.67
C PRO A 68 19.96 7.91 -2.02
N GLN A 69 20.06 9.23 -1.86
CA GLN A 69 19.07 10.06 -1.15
C GLN A 69 17.65 9.90 -1.74
N GLU A 70 17.49 9.93 -3.07
CA GLU A 70 16.18 9.80 -3.71
C GLU A 70 15.49 8.47 -3.39
N LEU A 71 16.26 7.38 -3.28
CA LEU A 71 15.74 6.08 -2.89
C LEU A 71 15.31 6.07 -1.42
N GLN A 72 16.06 6.75 -0.55
CA GLN A 72 15.69 6.90 0.86
C GLN A 72 14.40 7.70 1.02
N GLU A 73 14.26 8.82 0.31
CA GLU A 73 13.06 9.66 0.31
C GLU A 73 11.83 8.87 -0.16
N GLU A 74 11.95 8.16 -1.28
CA GLU A 74 10.86 7.34 -1.82
C GLU A 74 10.44 6.21 -0.85
N LEU A 75 11.40 5.59 -0.14
CA LEU A 75 11.12 4.58 0.89
C LEU A 75 10.43 5.17 2.12
N VAL A 76 10.76 6.40 2.51
CA VAL A 76 10.10 7.12 3.61
C VAL A 76 8.65 7.43 3.22
N GLU A 77 8.42 7.96 2.02
CA GLU A 77 7.07 8.23 1.51
C GLU A 77 6.23 6.96 1.42
N LEU A 78 6.78 5.87 0.89
CA LEU A 78 6.14 4.55 0.86
C LEU A 78 5.68 4.11 2.25
N ARG A 79 6.56 4.24 3.25
CA ARG A 79 6.25 3.88 4.64
C ARG A 79 5.09 4.72 5.18
N GLN A 80 5.09 6.03 4.91
CA GLN A 80 4.01 6.93 5.34
C GLN A 80 2.67 6.53 4.72
N VAL A 81 2.64 6.17 3.42
CA VAL A 81 1.40 5.70 2.77
C VAL A 81 0.91 4.40 3.42
N ILE A 82 1.80 3.44 3.66
CA ILE A 82 1.44 2.16 4.32
C ILE A 82 0.88 2.42 5.73
N THR A 83 1.51 3.29 6.52
CA THR A 83 1.02 3.66 7.85
C THR A 83 -0.39 4.24 7.77
N LYS A 84 -0.66 5.15 6.82
CA LYS A 84 -1.99 5.71 6.63
C LYS A 84 -3.04 4.65 6.29
N ILE A 85 -2.71 3.69 5.41
CA ILE A 85 -3.62 2.59 5.09
C ILE A 85 -4.00 1.81 6.35
N LEU A 86 -3.02 1.46 7.19
CA LEU A 86 -3.25 0.70 8.42
C LEU A 86 -4.08 1.49 9.43
N GLU A 87 -3.85 2.79 9.54
CA GLU A 87 -4.64 3.68 10.40
C GLU A 87 -6.10 3.79 9.92
N THR A 88 -6.32 3.97 8.61
CA THR A 88 -7.65 4.03 8.01
C THR A 88 -8.39 2.70 8.12
N ASP A 89 -7.74 1.56 7.83
CA ASP A 89 -8.33 0.22 8.03
C ASP A 89 -8.77 0.02 9.48
N LYS A 90 -7.96 0.46 10.46
CA LYS A 90 -8.32 0.40 11.88
C LYS A 90 -9.56 1.22 12.19
N LEU A 91 -9.67 2.43 11.64
CA LEU A 91 -10.85 3.28 11.82
C LEU A 91 -12.10 2.66 11.19
N ASN A 92 -12.00 2.16 9.96
CA ASN A 92 -13.09 1.46 9.27
C ASN A 92 -13.58 0.26 10.07
N TYR A 93 -12.65 -0.55 10.60
CA TYR A 93 -13.00 -1.70 11.43
C TYR A 93 -13.77 -1.29 12.70
N LEU A 94 -13.29 -0.26 13.42
CA LEU A 94 -13.95 0.22 14.62
C LEU A 94 -15.35 0.77 14.33
N GLN A 95 -15.53 1.48 13.21
CA GLN A 95 -16.83 1.96 12.76
C GLN A 95 -17.78 0.79 12.46
N ARG A 96 -17.32 -0.21 11.70
CA ARG A 96 -18.13 -1.40 11.36
C ARG A 96 -18.50 -2.21 12.61
N LYS A 97 -17.57 -2.37 13.55
CA LYS A 97 -17.79 -3.05 14.84
C LYS A 97 -18.93 -2.36 15.62
N LYS A 98 -18.93 -1.01 15.62
CA LYS A 98 -19.98 -0.18 16.23
C LYS A 98 -21.34 -0.36 15.56
N GLU A 99 -21.38 -0.35 14.22
CA GLU A 99 -22.61 -0.55 13.44
C GLU A 99 -23.24 -1.92 13.67
N LEU A 100 -22.41 -2.96 13.87
CA LEU A 100 -22.85 -4.33 14.12
C LEU A 100 -23.26 -4.58 15.58
N GLY A 101 -23.18 -3.59 16.46
CA GLY A 101 -23.54 -3.74 17.87
C GLY A 101 -22.57 -4.62 18.67
N LEU A 102 -21.38 -4.91 18.11
CA LEU A 102 -20.34 -5.70 18.76
C LEU A 102 -19.53 -4.79 19.69
N TYR A 103 -20.16 -4.27 20.73
CA TYR A 103 -19.46 -3.52 21.78
C TYR A 103 -18.80 -4.51 22.75
N GLU A 104 -17.55 -4.25 23.12
CA GLU A 104 -16.92 -4.82 24.32
C GLU A 104 -17.45 -4.12 25.57
#